data_AF-A0A4R9PY04-F1
#
_entry.id   AF-A0A4R9PY04-F1
#
_cell.length_a   1.000
_cell.length_b   1.000
_cell.length_c   1.000
_cell.angle_alpha   90.00
_cell.angle_beta   90.00
_cell.angle_gamma   90.00
#
_symmetry.space_group_name_H-M   'P 1'
#
loop_
_entity.id
_entity.type
_entity.pdbx_description
1 polymer ?
#
loop_
_entity_poly.entity_id
_entity_poly.type
_entity_poly.pdbx_seq_one_letter_code
_entity_poly.pdbx_strand_id
1 'polypeptide(L)'
;PVIVQAGASDVGRQLAAETAEVIFAAPPDLASGRRFFADVKGRAQKLGRARDDIKILPGAFVVVGDSVEEARAKRAKLDSLVYYESGIASLSIA
;
A
#
# COMPACT_ATOMS: atom_id res chain seq x y z
N PRO A 1 -1.34 14.03 17.16
CA PRO A 1 -1.33 12.55 16.96
C PRO A 1 -0.47 12.24 15.73
N VAL A 2 -0.05 10.97 15.53
CA VAL A 2 0.65 10.59 14.29
C VAL A 2 -0.27 10.81 13.08
N ILE A 3 0.22 11.52 12.06
CA ILE A 3 -0.55 11.81 10.84
C ILE A 3 -0.35 10.70 9.80
N VAL A 4 -1.42 9.95 9.53
CA VAL A 4 -1.44 8.84 8.56
C VAL A 4 -2.25 9.25 7.32
N GLN A 5 -1.73 8.92 6.13
CA GLN A 5 -2.38 9.21 4.84
C GLN A 5 -2.33 7.96 3.93
N ALA A 6 -3.31 7.82 3.02
CA ALA A 6 -3.40 6.65 2.11
C ALA A 6 -3.78 6.98 0.65
N GLY A 7 -3.79 8.25 0.27
CA GLY A 7 -4.17 8.70 -1.07
C GLY A 7 -3.01 8.60 -2.05
N ALA A 8 -3.14 7.72 -3.05
CA ALA A 8 -2.12 7.48 -4.06
C ALA A 8 -2.19 8.38 -5.30
N SER A 9 -3.22 9.23 -5.44
CA SER A 9 -3.35 10.20 -6.54
C SER A 9 -2.25 11.26 -6.50
N ASP A 10 -2.06 12.02 -7.58
CA ASP A 10 -1.03 13.06 -7.60
C ASP A 10 -1.22 14.11 -6.49
N VAL A 11 -2.46 14.59 -6.33
CA VAL A 11 -2.84 15.50 -5.24
C VAL A 11 -2.71 14.83 -3.88
N GLY A 12 -3.07 13.54 -3.76
CA GLY A 12 -2.92 12.77 -2.53
C GLY A 12 -1.46 12.64 -2.08
N ARG A 13 -0.55 12.37 -3.03
CA ARG A 13 0.89 12.30 -2.77
C ARG A 13 1.48 13.66 -2.40
N GLN A 14 0.97 14.74 -2.98
CA GLN A 14 1.36 16.10 -2.60
C GLN A 14 0.94 16.41 -1.16
N LEU A 15 -0.33 16.18 -0.80
CA LEU A 15 -0.82 16.37 0.57
C LEU A 15 -0.04 15.52 1.58
N ALA A 16 0.28 14.28 1.22
CA ALA A 16 1.08 13.39 2.07
C ALA A 16 2.50 13.92 2.27
N ALA A 17 3.13 14.46 1.22
CA ALA A 17 4.45 15.09 1.32
C ALA A 17 4.43 16.31 2.26
N GLU A 18 3.35 17.06 2.29
CA GLU A 18 3.19 18.23 3.17
C GLU A 18 2.94 17.85 4.64
N THR A 19 2.17 16.78 4.89
CA THR A 19 1.57 16.57 6.22
C THR A 19 1.83 15.21 6.86
N ALA A 20 2.07 14.15 6.07
CA ALA A 20 2.06 12.79 6.60
C ALA A 20 3.36 12.45 7.34
N GLU A 21 3.23 11.74 8.46
CA GLU A 21 4.33 11.04 9.12
C GLU A 21 4.38 9.56 8.68
N VAL A 22 3.21 9.00 8.31
CA VAL A 22 3.08 7.63 7.79
C VAL A 22 2.18 7.62 6.56
N ILE A 23 2.56 6.86 5.55
CA ILE A 23 1.75 6.61 4.36
C ILE A 23 1.48 5.12 4.26
N PHE A 24 0.21 4.73 4.25
CA PHE A 24 -0.19 3.40 3.82
C PHE A 24 -0.27 3.39 2.29
N ALA A 25 0.51 2.51 1.65
CA ALA A 25 0.60 2.43 0.20
C ALA A 25 0.21 1.04 -0.30
N ALA A 26 -0.43 0.96 -1.46
CA ALA A 26 -0.78 -0.32 -2.10
C ALA A 26 -0.20 -0.39 -3.53
N PRO A 27 1.13 -0.34 -3.69
CA PRO A 27 1.73 -0.49 -5.02
C PRO A 27 1.49 -1.92 -5.54
N PRO A 28 1.14 -2.11 -6.83
CA PRO A 28 0.89 -3.43 -7.39
C PRO A 28 2.15 -4.30 -7.52
N ASP A 29 3.34 -3.68 -7.51
CA ASP A 29 4.61 -4.37 -7.67
C ASP A 29 5.78 -3.55 -7.05
N LEU A 30 6.97 -4.15 -6.99
CA LEU A 30 8.14 -3.50 -6.41
C LEU A 30 8.60 -2.26 -7.19
N ALA A 31 8.49 -2.28 -8.52
CA ALA A 31 8.95 -1.18 -9.36
C ALA A 31 8.03 0.05 -9.20
N SER A 32 6.71 -0.15 -9.17
CA SER A 32 5.74 0.90 -8.84
C SER A 32 5.92 1.42 -7.41
N GLY A 33 6.20 0.54 -6.44
CA GLY A 33 6.56 0.93 -5.07
C GLY A 33 7.80 1.82 -5.00
N ARG A 34 8.86 1.49 -5.76
CA ARG A 34 10.08 2.31 -5.83
C ARG A 34 9.83 3.68 -6.46
N ARG A 35 9.01 3.76 -7.52
CA ARG A 35 8.62 5.03 -8.15
C ARG A 35 7.80 5.90 -7.19
N PHE A 36 6.82 5.31 -6.52
CA PHE A 36 6.00 5.99 -5.51
C PHE A 36 6.87 6.54 -4.38
N PHE A 37 7.78 5.71 -3.86
CA PHE A 37 8.74 6.12 -2.83
C PHE A 37 9.57 7.32 -3.30
N ALA A 38 10.17 7.26 -4.49
CA ALA A 38 11.00 8.35 -5.00
C ALA A 38 10.20 9.66 -5.17
N ASP A 39 8.97 9.59 -5.69
CA ASP A 39 8.09 10.75 -5.89
C ASP A 39 7.75 11.44 -4.57
N VAL A 40 7.19 10.71 -3.60
CA VAL A 40 6.79 11.28 -2.30
C VAL A 40 7.99 11.86 -1.56
N LYS A 41 9.12 11.15 -1.54
CA LYS A 41 10.34 11.65 -0.88
C LYS A 41 10.89 12.89 -1.56
N GLY A 42 10.87 12.93 -2.88
CA GLY A 42 11.31 14.09 -3.65
C GLY A 42 10.43 15.33 -3.42
N ARG A 43 9.11 15.15 -3.28
CA ARG A 43 8.18 16.24 -2.92
C ARG A 43 8.45 16.76 -1.51
N ALA A 44 8.60 15.86 -0.53
CA ALA A 44 8.85 16.23 0.85
C ALA A 44 10.15 17.04 1.01
N GLN A 45 11.22 16.65 0.31
CA GLN A 45 12.49 17.38 0.33
C GLN A 45 12.36 18.81 -0.22
N LYS A 46 11.58 19.02 -1.28
CA LYS A 46 11.32 20.37 -1.83
C LYS A 46 10.56 21.27 -0.84
N LEU A 47 9.85 20.68 0.12
CA LEU A 47 9.13 21.37 1.19
C LEU A 47 9.98 21.57 2.46
N GLY A 48 11.27 21.23 2.40
CA GLY A 48 12.19 21.35 3.54
C GLY A 48 12.07 20.23 4.58
N ARG A 49 11.30 19.18 4.30
CA ARG A 49 11.19 18.02 5.19
C ARG A 49 12.33 17.02 4.95
N ALA A 50 12.79 16.39 6.01
CA ALA A 50 13.79 15.35 5.89
C ALA A 50 13.20 14.11 5.23
N ARG A 51 14.03 13.37 4.48
CA ARG A 51 13.60 12.14 3.81
C ARG A 51 13.02 11.13 4.82
N ASP A 52 13.49 11.12 6.05
CA ASP A 52 13.08 10.13 7.05
C ASP A 52 11.85 10.53 7.89
N ASP A 53 11.32 11.74 7.69
CA ASP A 53 10.11 12.26 8.37
C ASP A 53 8.83 11.53 7.96
N ILE A 54 8.87 10.79 6.85
CA ILE A 54 7.72 10.04 6.31
C ILE A 54 8.07 8.55 6.32
N LYS A 55 7.27 7.69 6.93
CA LYS A 55 7.40 6.23 6.79
C LYS A 55 6.39 5.74 5.75
N ILE A 56 6.86 5.00 4.75
CA ILE A 56 5.99 4.42 3.71
C ILE A 56 5.81 2.94 4.05
N LEU A 57 4.57 2.53 4.31
CA LEU A 57 4.20 1.18 4.71
C LEU A 57 3.38 0.54 3.58
N PRO A 58 4.01 -0.28 2.72
CA PRO A 58 3.28 -1.01 1.71
C PRO A 58 2.39 -2.09 2.35
N GLY A 59 1.14 -2.18 1.90
CA GLY A 59 0.26 -3.29 2.25
C GLY A 59 0.84 -4.61 1.75
N ALA A 60 0.89 -5.61 2.63
CA ALA A 60 1.34 -6.96 2.30
C ALA A 60 0.37 -7.97 2.89
N PHE A 61 -0.14 -8.87 2.04
CA PHE A 61 -0.92 -10.03 2.48
C PHE A 61 -0.03 -11.27 2.42
N VAL A 62 0.36 -11.77 3.58
CA VAL A 62 1.33 -12.87 3.72
C VAL A 62 0.63 -14.09 4.29
N VAL A 63 0.74 -15.22 3.59
CA VAL A 63 0.25 -16.53 4.06
C VAL A 63 1.47 -17.39 4.38
N VAL A 64 1.54 -17.91 5.61
CA VAL A 64 2.70 -18.64 6.13
C VAL A 64 2.34 -20.12 6.38
N GLY A 65 3.25 -21.01 6.03
CA GLY A 65 3.21 -22.44 6.33
C GLY A 65 4.62 -22.98 6.55
N ASP A 66 4.74 -24.16 7.17
CA ASP A 66 6.01 -24.86 7.40
C ASP A 66 6.62 -25.34 6.07
N SER A 67 5.80 -25.42 5.01
CA SER A 67 6.23 -25.59 3.63
C SER A 67 5.48 -24.65 2.66
N VAL A 68 5.99 -24.53 1.43
CA VAL A 68 5.34 -23.77 0.35
C VAL A 68 3.99 -24.38 -0.02
N GLU A 69 3.90 -25.71 0.00
CA GLU A 69 2.69 -26.48 -0.28
C GLU A 69 1.61 -26.16 0.76
N GLU A 70 1.97 -26.11 2.04
CA GLU A 70 1.05 -25.77 3.11
C GLU A 70 0.57 -24.32 3.01
N ALA A 71 1.47 -23.37 2.72
CA ALA A 71 1.10 -21.97 2.52
C ALA A 71 0.12 -21.80 1.35
N ARG A 72 0.33 -22.54 0.24
CA ARG A 72 -0.59 -22.56 -0.91
C ARG A 72 -1.94 -23.18 -0.55
N ALA A 73 -1.96 -24.28 0.21
CA ALA A 73 -3.19 -24.91 0.66
C ALA A 73 -4.00 -23.98 1.59
N LYS A 74 -3.34 -23.30 2.53
CA LYS A 74 -3.95 -22.25 3.37
C LYS A 74 -4.52 -21.13 2.52
N ARG A 75 -3.78 -20.65 1.52
CA ARG A 75 -4.25 -19.61 0.61
C ARG A 75 -5.49 -20.04 -0.16
N ALA A 76 -5.48 -21.24 -0.77
CA ALA A 76 -6.62 -21.78 -1.49
C ALA A 76 -7.87 -21.91 -0.59
N LYS A 77 -7.69 -22.31 0.68
CA LYS A 77 -8.79 -22.36 1.64
C LYS A 77 -9.34 -20.97 1.99
N LEU A 78 -8.49 -19.96 2.13
CA LEU A 78 -8.94 -18.58 2.37
C LEU A 78 -9.70 -18.04 1.16
N ASP A 79 -9.19 -18.27 -0.05
CA ASP A 79 -9.85 -17.85 -1.28
C ASP A 79 -11.23 -18.54 -1.44
N SER A 80 -11.39 -19.79 -0.98
CA SER A 80 -12.68 -20.49 -1.00
C SER A 80 -13.74 -19.93 -0.05
N LEU A 81 -13.37 -19.02 0.87
CA LEU A 81 -14.28 -18.37 1.82
C LEU A 81 -14.77 -17.01 1.32
N VAL A 82 -14.30 -16.56 0.15
CA VAL A 82 -14.74 -15.30 -0.46
C VAL A 82 -16.13 -15.50 -1.06
N TYR A 83 -17.11 -14.75 -0.56
CA TYR A 83 -18.43 -14.69 -1.19
C TYR A 83 -18.34 -13.91 -2.50
N TYR A 84 -18.64 -14.55 -3.62
CA TYR A 84 -18.54 -13.93 -4.95
C TYR A 84 -19.34 -12.63 -5.08
N GLU A 85 -20.53 -12.58 -4.49
CA GLU A 85 -21.38 -11.37 -4.45
C GLU A 85 -20.66 -10.17 -3.83
N SER A 86 -19.84 -10.38 -2.79
CA SER A 86 -19.04 -9.32 -2.17
C SER A 86 -17.89 -8.85 -3.08
N GLY A 87 -17.38 -9.74 -3.94
CA GLY A 87 -16.30 -9.43 -4.88
C GLY A 87 -16.79 -8.69 -6.13
N ILE A 88 -17.96 -9.04 -6.67
CA ILE A 88 -18.49 -8.44 -7.91
C ILE A 88 -18.70 -6.93 -7.76
N ALA A 89 -19.20 -6.46 -6.63
CA ALA A 89 -19.36 -5.02 -6.36
C ALA A 89 -18.02 -4.27 -6.43
N SER A 90 -16.91 -4.88 -6.01
CA SER A 90 -15.57 -4.28 -6.06
C SER A 90 -14.96 -4.24 -7.47
N LEU A 91 -15.45 -5.09 -8.38
CA LEU A 91 -15.07 -5.08 -9.80
C LEU A 91 -15.85 -4.05 -10.63
N SER A 92 -16.96 -3.53 -10.09
CA SER A 92 -17.84 -2.57 -10.78
C SER A 92 -17.35 -1.12 -10.72
N ILE A 93 -16.13 -0.86 -10.24
CA ILE A 93 -15.56 0.48 -10.26
C ILE A 93 -14.75 0.63 -11.55
N ALA A 94 -15.45 1.04 -12.60
CA ALA A 94 -14.93 1.78 -13.74
C ALA A 94 -15.66 3.13 -13.81
#